data_AF-A0A950QDU2-F1
#
_entry.id   AF-A0A950QDU2-F1
#
_cell.length_a   1.000
_cell.length_b   1.000
_cell.length_c   1.000
_cell.angle_alpha   90.00
_cell.angle_beta   90.00
_cell.angle_gamma   90.00
#
_symmetry.space_group_name_H-M   'P 1'
#
loop_
_entity.id
_entity.type
_entity.pdbx_description
1 polymer ?
#
loop_
_entity_poly.entity_id
_entity_poly.type
_entity_poly.pdbx_seq_one_letter_code
_entity_poly.pdbx_strand_id
1 'polypeptide(L)'
;AHPDAELAPRDVVARAVHREIANGHGVFLDCREAIGERFERVFPTVYAACMSAGINPTVQPIPVAPAAHYHMGGIATDANGRSSLDRLWAVGECASTGLHGANRLASNSLLEALVFGARAAEDVRGSVAPRLQASAPLSPPHFAPAPPPQVLRDAMTRHLGLERNEAGIQAALATITAVERAANGEPSLLNMTAAAKLVAAAALVRRESRGAHFRGDYPQTDAVFTRTILTLAEANRLPDAGKRARMHGHS
;
A
#
# COMPACT_ATOMS: atom_id res chain seq x y z
N ALA A 1 -2.58 21.52 14.19
CA ALA A 1 -3.60 21.39 13.13
C ALA A 1 -3.01 21.89 11.81
N HIS A 2 -3.35 21.27 10.67
CA HIS A 2 -2.94 21.75 9.34
C HIS A 2 -3.82 22.95 8.95
N PRO A 3 -3.29 23.99 8.27
CA PRO A 3 -4.08 25.18 7.89
C PRO A 3 -5.32 24.84 7.05
N ASP A 4 -5.23 23.85 6.17
CA ASP A 4 -6.36 23.40 5.34
C ASP A 4 -7.37 22.47 6.05
N ALA A 5 -7.19 22.21 7.35
CA ALA A 5 -8.06 21.36 8.17
C ALA A 5 -8.43 20.03 7.48
N GLU A 6 -9.70 19.82 7.16
CA GLU A 6 -10.25 18.61 6.53
C GLU A 6 -9.86 18.45 5.05
N LEU A 7 -9.39 19.53 4.40
CA LEU A 7 -8.91 19.55 3.01
C LEU A 7 -7.40 19.35 2.89
N ALA A 8 -6.70 19.15 4.01
CA ALA A 8 -5.28 18.82 4.00
C ALA A 8 -5.00 17.52 3.21
N PRO A 9 -3.75 17.30 2.75
CA PRO A 9 -3.37 16.07 2.09
C PRO A 9 -3.76 14.81 2.87
N ARG A 10 -4.19 13.76 2.16
CA ARG A 10 -4.75 12.52 2.75
C ARG A 10 -3.87 11.89 3.83
N ASP A 11 -2.55 11.93 3.65
CA ASP A 11 -1.60 11.36 4.60
C ASP A 11 -1.57 12.16 5.93
N VAL A 12 -1.72 13.48 5.86
CA VAL A 12 -1.78 14.35 7.04
C VAL A 12 -3.08 14.10 7.83
N VAL A 13 -4.22 14.10 7.13
CA VAL A 13 -5.53 13.85 7.76
C VAL A 13 -5.55 12.45 8.37
N ALA A 14 -5.12 11.42 7.62
CA ALA A 14 -5.13 10.05 8.11
C ALA A 14 -4.27 9.85 9.37
N ARG A 15 -3.07 10.45 9.44
CA ARG A 15 -2.24 10.41 10.66
C ARG A 15 -2.91 11.12 11.84
N ALA A 16 -3.53 12.28 11.61
CA ALA A 16 -4.25 12.98 12.67
C ALA A 16 -5.39 12.12 13.24
N VAL A 17 -6.23 11.55 12.38
CA VAL A 17 -7.31 10.63 12.77
C VAL A 17 -6.75 9.42 13.54
N HIS A 18 -5.64 8.84 13.07
CA HIS A 18 -5.01 7.70 13.74
C HIS A 18 -4.54 8.02 15.15
N ARG A 19 -3.93 9.19 15.38
CA ARG A 19 -3.48 9.62 16.71
C ARG A 19 -4.64 9.79 17.67
N GLU A 20 -5.74 10.40 17.22
CA GLU A 20 -6.95 10.56 18.05
C GLU A 20 -7.52 9.19 18.45
N ILE A 21 -7.65 8.26 17.49
CA ILE A 21 -8.11 6.90 17.77
C ILE A 21 -7.16 6.16 18.73
N ALA A 22 -5.84 6.30 18.54
CA ALA A 22 -4.85 5.69 19.41
C ALA A 22 -4.89 6.24 20.86
N ASN A 23 -5.31 7.49 21.04
CA ASN A 23 -5.54 8.11 22.34
C ASN A 23 -6.89 7.70 22.98
N GLY A 24 -7.67 6.83 22.33
CA GLY A 24 -8.97 6.36 22.82
C GLY A 24 -10.14 7.27 22.44
N HIS A 25 -9.93 8.26 21.59
CA HIS A 25 -11.02 9.12 21.10
C HIS A 25 -11.72 8.49 19.88
N GLY A 26 -13.00 8.81 19.70
CA GLY A 26 -13.72 8.53 18.47
C GLY A 26 -13.52 9.67 17.47
N VAL A 27 -13.37 9.34 16.19
CA VAL A 27 -13.34 10.32 15.10
C VAL A 27 -14.54 10.10 14.20
N PHE A 28 -15.21 11.19 13.84
CA PHE A 28 -16.47 11.16 13.12
C PHE A 28 -16.45 12.13 11.94
N LEU A 29 -17.12 11.75 10.86
CA LEU A 29 -17.44 12.62 9.73
C LEU A 29 -18.87 13.13 9.91
N ASP A 30 -19.02 14.45 10.08
CA ASP A 30 -20.32 15.10 10.24
C ASP A 30 -20.81 15.71 8.92
N CYS A 31 -21.82 15.09 8.34
CA CYS A 31 -22.40 15.51 7.05
C CYS A 31 -23.76 16.19 7.21
N ARG A 32 -24.23 16.42 8.44
CA ARG A 32 -25.62 16.84 8.72
C ARG A 32 -25.94 18.21 8.14
N GLU A 33 -25.01 19.15 8.23
CA GLU A 33 -25.17 20.50 7.67
C GLU A 33 -24.84 20.55 6.18
N ALA A 34 -23.68 20.00 5.78
CA ALA A 34 -23.19 20.10 4.41
C ALA A 34 -24.08 19.37 3.40
N ILE A 35 -24.61 18.20 3.77
CA ILE A 35 -25.38 17.32 2.88
C ILE A 35 -26.84 17.22 3.35
N GLY A 36 -27.05 16.95 4.64
CA GLY A 36 -28.37 16.86 5.27
C GLY A 36 -29.29 15.83 4.61
N GLU A 37 -30.56 16.17 4.43
CA GLU A 37 -31.60 15.30 3.86
C GLU A 37 -31.28 14.80 2.44
N ARG A 38 -30.36 15.46 1.73
CA ARG A 38 -29.96 15.07 0.37
C ARG A 38 -29.03 13.87 0.34
N PHE A 39 -28.60 13.34 1.50
CA PHE A 39 -27.56 12.31 1.58
C PHE A 39 -27.90 11.06 0.78
N GLU A 40 -29.10 10.51 0.95
CA GLU A 40 -29.54 9.32 0.22
C GLU A 40 -29.48 9.52 -1.29
N ARG A 41 -29.85 10.71 -1.78
CA ARG A 41 -29.84 11.03 -3.21
C ARG A 41 -28.43 11.21 -3.78
N VAL A 42 -27.54 11.87 -3.04
CA VAL A 42 -26.20 12.26 -3.55
C VAL A 42 -25.17 11.15 -3.32
N PHE A 43 -25.29 10.38 -2.24
CA PHE A 43 -24.38 9.29 -1.88
C PHE A 43 -25.15 8.00 -1.51
N PRO A 44 -25.96 7.44 -2.43
CA PRO A 44 -26.88 6.33 -2.14
C PRO A 44 -26.17 5.09 -1.58
N THR A 45 -24.99 4.75 -2.12
CA THR A 45 -24.20 3.61 -1.64
C THR A 45 -23.69 3.80 -0.22
N VAL A 46 -23.23 5.01 0.13
CA VAL A 46 -22.75 5.31 1.49
C VAL A 46 -23.92 5.36 2.45
N TYR A 47 -25.04 5.97 2.06
CA TYR A 47 -26.27 5.99 2.85
C TYR A 47 -26.74 4.58 3.20
N ALA A 48 -26.86 3.70 2.21
CA ALA A 48 -27.26 2.31 2.41
C ALA A 48 -26.31 1.56 3.36
N ALA A 49 -24.99 1.76 3.21
CA ALA A 49 -24.00 1.16 4.11
C ALA A 49 -24.16 1.66 5.55
N CYS A 50 -24.31 2.97 5.75
CA CYS A 50 -24.56 3.55 7.07
C CYS A 50 -25.84 2.99 7.69
N MET A 51 -26.96 3.00 6.95
CA MET A 51 -28.24 2.50 7.44
C MET A 51 -28.17 1.01 7.81
N SER A 52 -27.46 0.19 7.01
CA SER A 52 -27.24 -1.23 7.33
C SER A 52 -26.44 -1.46 8.61
N ALA A 53 -25.61 -0.49 8.99
CA ALA A 53 -24.84 -0.48 10.23
C ALA A 53 -25.58 0.22 11.40
N GLY A 54 -26.86 0.60 11.22
CA GLY A 54 -27.65 1.30 12.23
C GLY A 54 -27.32 2.80 12.38
N ILE A 55 -26.61 3.38 11.42
CA ILE A 55 -26.18 4.78 11.43
C ILE A 55 -27.01 5.56 10.39
N ASN A 56 -27.74 6.58 10.84
CA ASN A 56 -28.47 7.50 9.97
C ASN A 56 -27.66 8.78 9.73
N PRO A 57 -26.93 8.90 8.60
CA PRO A 57 -25.97 9.98 8.39
C PRO A 57 -26.63 11.36 8.22
N THR A 58 -27.97 11.44 8.12
CA THR A 58 -28.70 12.73 8.05
C THR A 58 -28.89 13.37 9.42
N VAL A 59 -28.78 12.61 10.52
CA VAL A 59 -29.04 13.08 11.90
C VAL A 59 -27.93 12.74 12.89
N GLN A 60 -27.06 11.78 12.58
CA GLN A 60 -25.90 11.42 13.40
C GLN A 60 -24.59 11.44 12.61
N PRO A 61 -23.46 11.84 13.23
CA PRO A 61 -22.13 11.73 12.61
C PRO A 61 -21.74 10.27 12.30
N ILE A 62 -20.95 10.08 11.24
CA ILE A 62 -20.50 8.76 10.79
C ILE A 62 -19.15 8.44 11.46
N PRO A 63 -19.00 7.35 12.22
CA PRO A 63 -17.70 6.94 12.74
C PRO A 63 -16.75 6.58 11.60
N VAL A 64 -15.52 7.10 11.62
CA VAL A 64 -14.52 6.87 10.57
C VAL A 64 -13.19 6.42 11.17
N ALA A 65 -12.48 5.59 10.42
CA ALA A 65 -11.10 5.20 10.72
C ALA A 65 -10.31 5.12 9.41
N PRO A 66 -8.98 5.34 9.43
CA PRO A 66 -8.16 5.18 8.25
C PRO A 66 -8.12 3.71 7.82
N ALA A 67 -8.21 3.47 6.51
CA ALA A 67 -8.11 2.14 5.93
C ALA A 67 -7.05 2.13 4.81
N ALA A 68 -6.36 0.99 4.66
CA ALA A 68 -5.51 0.76 3.50
C ALA A 68 -6.39 0.78 2.23
N HIS A 69 -6.00 1.58 1.24
CA HIS A 69 -6.87 1.88 0.09
C HIS A 69 -6.18 1.70 -1.27
N TYR A 70 -4.89 2.00 -1.38
CA TYR A 70 -4.17 1.93 -2.65
C TYR A 70 -2.68 1.66 -2.45
N HIS A 71 -2.08 0.89 -3.34
CA HIS A 71 -0.65 0.62 -3.37
C HIS A 71 0.06 1.45 -4.46
N MET A 72 0.77 2.52 -4.07
CA MET A 72 1.56 3.35 -5.01
C MET A 72 2.86 2.68 -5.49
N GLY A 73 3.27 1.59 -4.83
CA GLY A 73 4.44 0.81 -5.19
C GLY A 73 4.16 -0.12 -6.36
N GLY A 74 4.73 -1.33 -6.33
CA GLY A 74 4.52 -2.34 -7.36
C GLY A 74 5.75 -2.62 -8.21
N ILE A 75 5.54 -3.34 -9.31
CA ILE A 75 6.58 -3.73 -10.27
C ILE A 75 7.09 -2.47 -10.96
N ALA A 76 8.39 -2.19 -10.87
CA ALA A 76 8.96 -1.04 -11.56
C ALA A 76 8.80 -1.19 -13.08
N THR A 77 8.20 -0.17 -13.71
CA THR A 77 7.98 -0.14 -15.15
C THR A 77 8.42 1.17 -15.80
N ASP A 78 8.69 1.10 -17.10
CA ASP A 78 8.91 2.28 -17.93
C ASP A 78 7.57 2.94 -18.37
N ALA A 79 7.66 3.96 -19.22
CA ALA A 79 6.51 4.73 -19.71
C ALA A 79 5.54 3.92 -20.60
N ASN A 80 5.95 2.73 -21.04
CA ASN A 80 5.17 1.78 -21.85
C ASN A 80 4.70 0.58 -21.02
N GLY A 81 4.99 0.54 -19.72
CA GLY A 81 4.62 -0.56 -18.83
C GLY A 81 5.59 -1.75 -18.88
N ARG A 82 6.74 -1.65 -19.55
CA ARG A 82 7.74 -2.73 -19.57
C ARG A 82 8.39 -2.85 -18.21
N SER A 83 8.48 -4.08 -17.68
CA SER A 83 9.32 -4.37 -16.53
C SER A 83 10.78 -4.54 -16.94
N SER A 84 11.66 -4.74 -15.97
CA SER A 84 13.06 -5.11 -16.24
C SER A 84 13.24 -6.53 -16.80
N LEU A 85 12.17 -7.35 -16.80
CA LEU A 85 12.19 -8.69 -17.37
C LEU A 85 11.70 -8.65 -18.81
N ASP A 86 12.45 -9.32 -19.70
CA ASP A 86 12.06 -9.43 -21.10
C ASP A 86 10.67 -10.06 -21.21
N ARG A 87 9.86 -9.50 -22.11
CA ARG A 87 8.49 -9.95 -22.40
C ARG A 87 7.52 -9.93 -21.21
N LEU A 88 7.80 -9.14 -20.17
CA LEU A 88 6.90 -8.93 -19.05
C LEU A 88 6.52 -7.45 -18.91
N TRP A 89 5.23 -7.17 -18.99
CA TRP A 89 4.64 -5.86 -18.74
C TRP A 89 3.80 -5.88 -17.46
N ALA A 90 3.71 -4.74 -16.78
CA ALA A 90 2.82 -4.52 -15.66
C ALA A 90 2.11 -3.17 -15.82
N VAL A 91 0.80 -3.15 -15.59
CA VAL A 91 -0.05 -1.96 -15.74
C VAL A 91 -1.09 -1.88 -14.63
N GLY A 92 -1.55 -0.67 -14.31
CA GLY A 92 -2.47 -0.43 -13.21
C GLY A 92 -1.78 -0.53 -11.84
N GLU A 93 -2.55 -0.84 -10.79
CA GLU A 93 -2.08 -0.78 -9.40
C GLU A 93 -0.96 -1.77 -9.05
N CYS A 94 -0.75 -2.83 -9.85
CA CYS A 94 0.39 -3.73 -9.64
C CYS A 94 1.72 -3.14 -10.12
N ALA A 95 1.70 -2.03 -10.86
CA ALA A 95 2.86 -1.39 -11.44
C ALA A 95 3.26 -0.11 -10.68
N SER A 96 4.57 0.14 -10.64
CA SER A 96 5.16 1.38 -10.14
C SER A 96 5.73 2.17 -11.32
N THR A 97 4.85 2.88 -12.02
CA THR A 97 5.17 3.74 -13.17
C THR A 97 5.90 5.02 -12.76
N GLY A 98 5.78 5.42 -11.49
CA GLY A 98 6.27 6.69 -10.95
C GLY A 98 5.20 7.79 -10.93
N LEU A 99 4.05 7.61 -11.60
CA LEU A 99 2.99 8.62 -11.71
C LEU A 99 2.47 9.11 -10.33
N HIS A 100 2.32 8.20 -9.37
CA HIS A 100 1.75 8.52 -8.06
C HIS A 100 2.77 9.00 -7.02
N GLY A 101 4.07 8.93 -7.33
CA GLY A 101 5.14 9.28 -6.40
C GLY A 101 4.94 8.68 -5.00
N ALA A 102 4.97 9.52 -3.97
CA ALA A 102 4.78 9.13 -2.57
C ALA A 102 3.34 9.32 -2.04
N ASN A 103 2.44 9.88 -2.85
CA ASN A 103 1.04 10.12 -2.46
C ASN A 103 0.16 10.25 -3.71
N ARG A 104 -0.74 9.28 -3.92
CA ARG A 104 -1.65 9.32 -5.06
C ARG A 104 -2.71 10.41 -4.90
N LEU A 105 -2.91 11.20 -5.96
CA LEU A 105 -4.03 12.13 -6.07
C LEU A 105 -5.33 11.38 -6.43
N ALA A 106 -6.47 11.92 -5.97
CA ALA A 106 -7.78 11.32 -6.23
C ALA A 106 -8.02 11.13 -7.75
N SER A 107 -8.75 10.07 -8.10
CA SER A 107 -9.17 9.73 -9.47
C SER A 107 -8.07 9.37 -10.49
N ASN A 108 -6.78 9.47 -10.14
CA ASN A 108 -5.70 9.14 -11.08
C ASN A 108 -5.47 7.64 -11.33
N SER A 109 -5.98 6.74 -10.49
CA SER A 109 -5.72 5.29 -10.62
C SER A 109 -6.41 4.66 -11.83
N LEU A 110 -7.65 5.05 -12.13
CA LEU A 110 -8.37 4.56 -13.31
C LEU A 110 -7.75 5.10 -14.60
N LEU A 111 -7.33 6.37 -14.58
CA LEU A 111 -6.66 7.00 -15.71
C LEU A 111 -5.32 6.30 -16.01
N GLU A 112 -4.54 5.98 -14.98
CA GLU A 112 -3.30 5.22 -15.15
C GLU A 112 -3.55 3.86 -15.81
N ALA A 113 -4.53 3.10 -15.30
CA ALA A 113 -4.85 1.78 -15.84
C ALA A 113 -5.24 1.86 -17.33
N LEU A 114 -6.06 2.84 -17.72
CA LEU A 114 -6.47 3.04 -19.11
C LEU A 114 -5.29 3.41 -20.02
N VAL A 115 -4.50 4.42 -19.62
CA VAL A 115 -3.42 4.97 -20.45
C VAL A 115 -2.27 3.97 -20.59
N PHE A 116 -1.79 3.41 -19.48
CA PHE A 116 -0.69 2.45 -19.52
C PHE A 116 -1.12 1.11 -20.12
N GLY A 117 -2.38 0.71 -19.94
CA GLY A 117 -2.94 -0.46 -20.62
C GLY A 117 -2.90 -0.34 -22.14
N ALA A 118 -3.31 0.83 -22.68
CA ALA A 118 -3.26 1.09 -24.11
C ALA A 118 -1.81 1.09 -24.65
N ARG A 119 -0.89 1.76 -23.95
CA ARG A 119 0.54 1.80 -24.32
C ARG A 119 1.20 0.42 -24.30
N ALA A 120 0.97 -0.36 -23.24
CA ALA A 120 1.50 -1.71 -23.15
C ALA A 120 0.97 -2.59 -24.29
N ALA A 121 -0.31 -2.45 -24.66
CA ALA A 121 -0.88 -3.18 -25.78
C ALA A 121 -0.24 -2.81 -27.13
N GLU A 122 0.04 -1.53 -27.39
CA GLU A 122 0.79 -1.07 -28.57
C GLU A 122 2.22 -1.61 -28.59
N ASP A 123 2.90 -1.52 -27.46
CA ASP A 123 4.29 -1.92 -27.30
C ASP A 123 4.49 -3.44 -27.47
N VAL A 124 3.58 -4.25 -26.92
CA VAL A 124 3.53 -5.70 -27.13
C VAL A 124 3.36 -6.03 -28.61
N ARG A 125 2.42 -5.36 -29.31
CA ARG A 125 2.20 -5.57 -30.75
C ARG A 125 3.42 -5.24 -31.59
N GLY A 126 4.17 -4.19 -31.23
CA GLY A 126 5.37 -3.76 -31.95
C GLY A 126 6.62 -4.60 -31.67
N SER A 127 6.66 -5.31 -30.54
CA SER A 127 7.91 -5.89 -30.02
C SER A 127 7.91 -7.42 -29.94
N VAL A 128 6.74 -8.04 -29.92
CA VAL A 128 6.61 -9.48 -29.73
C VAL A 128 6.28 -10.12 -31.07
N ALA A 129 7.29 -10.67 -31.75
CA ALA A 129 7.04 -11.63 -32.81
C ALA A 129 6.26 -12.83 -32.21
N PRO A 130 5.22 -13.35 -32.88
CA PRO A 130 4.50 -14.53 -32.43
C PRO A 130 5.47 -15.69 -32.28
N ARG A 131 5.73 -16.14 -31.05
CA ARG A 131 6.42 -17.40 -30.81
C ARG A 131 5.39 -18.48 -30.58
N LEU A 132 5.35 -19.47 -31.48
CA LEU A 132 4.68 -20.74 -31.28
C LEU A 132 5.51 -21.57 -30.28
N GLN A 133 5.45 -21.22 -28.99
CA GLN A 133 5.80 -22.16 -27.94
C GLN A 133 4.59 -22.29 -27.03
N ALA A 134 3.85 -23.38 -27.25
CA ALA A 134 2.77 -23.80 -26.40
C ALA A 134 3.36 -24.40 -25.10
N SER A 135 3.81 -23.56 -24.19
CA SER A 135 3.74 -23.93 -22.78
C SER A 135 2.36 -23.51 -22.30
N ALA A 136 1.53 -24.47 -21.86
CA ALA A 136 0.32 -24.11 -21.13
C ALA A 136 0.75 -23.23 -19.95
N PRO A 137 0.22 -22.00 -19.81
CA PRO A 137 0.52 -21.21 -18.63
C PRO A 137 0.10 -22.04 -17.42
N LEU A 138 0.98 -22.14 -16.42
CA LEU A 138 0.63 -22.71 -15.13
C LEU A 138 -0.52 -21.87 -14.58
N SER A 139 -1.74 -22.36 -14.75
CA SER A 139 -2.90 -21.74 -14.16
C SER A 139 -2.78 -21.95 -12.66
N PRO A 140 -2.91 -20.90 -11.83
CA PRO A 140 -2.94 -21.11 -10.40
C PRO A 140 -4.09 -22.06 -10.09
N PRO A 141 -3.90 -23.04 -9.18
CA PRO A 141 -4.96 -23.98 -8.82
C PRO A 141 -6.18 -23.29 -8.22
N HIS A 142 -6.00 -22.07 -7.71
CA HIS A 142 -7.07 -21.22 -7.17
C HIS A 142 -6.89 -19.77 -7.65
N PHE A 143 -7.96 -19.20 -8.19
CA PHE A 143 -8.01 -17.77 -8.56
C PHE A 143 -8.35 -16.86 -7.37
N ALA A 144 -8.96 -17.43 -6.32
CA ALA A 144 -9.30 -16.73 -5.08
C ALA A 144 -8.36 -17.20 -3.97
N PRO A 145 -7.36 -16.40 -3.57
CA PRO A 145 -6.51 -16.75 -2.45
C PRO A 145 -7.31 -16.74 -1.15
N ALA A 146 -6.94 -17.58 -0.18
CA ALA A 146 -7.47 -17.48 1.18
C ALA A 146 -7.17 -16.08 1.74
N PRO A 147 -8.00 -15.52 2.65
CA PRO A 147 -7.71 -14.22 3.23
C PRO A 147 -6.35 -14.24 3.97
N PRO A 148 -5.60 -13.13 4.00
CA PRO A 148 -4.32 -13.09 4.72
C PRO A 148 -4.50 -13.51 6.18
N PRO A 149 -3.61 -14.34 6.74
CA PRO A 149 -3.70 -14.74 8.14
C PRO A 149 -3.81 -13.51 9.06
N GLN A 150 -4.64 -13.58 10.11
CA GLN A 150 -4.86 -12.44 11.00
C GLN A 150 -3.55 -11.91 11.59
N VAL A 151 -2.62 -12.80 11.95
CA VAL A 151 -1.29 -12.43 12.45
C VAL A 151 -0.49 -11.56 11.46
N LEU A 152 -0.62 -11.80 10.15
CA LEU A 152 0.02 -10.98 9.12
C LEU A 152 -0.69 -9.62 9.01
N ARG A 153 -2.03 -9.61 9.03
CA ARG A 153 -2.83 -8.37 9.01
C ARG A 153 -2.53 -7.47 10.21
N ASP A 154 -2.41 -8.05 11.39
CA ASP A 154 -2.12 -7.34 12.63
C ASP A 154 -0.71 -6.74 12.60
N ALA A 155 0.29 -7.50 12.16
CA ALA A 155 1.65 -7.01 12.02
C ALA A 155 1.74 -5.84 11.02
N MET A 156 1.11 -5.98 9.86
CA MET A 156 1.09 -4.92 8.83
C MET A 156 0.36 -3.67 9.33
N THR A 157 -0.81 -3.81 9.96
CA THR A 157 -1.59 -2.69 10.50
C THR A 157 -0.85 -1.98 11.61
N ARG A 158 -0.31 -2.72 12.58
CA ARG A 158 0.33 -2.16 13.78
C ARG A 158 1.66 -1.49 13.48
N HIS A 159 2.46 -2.07 12.58
CA HIS A 159 3.86 -1.67 12.42
C HIS A 159 4.16 -0.99 11.09
N LEU A 160 3.39 -1.26 10.03
CA LEU A 160 3.54 -0.66 8.71
C LEU A 160 2.34 0.20 8.30
N GLY A 161 1.50 0.58 9.27
CA GLY A 161 0.39 1.50 9.10
C GLY A 161 0.84 2.94 8.80
N LEU A 162 0.12 3.90 9.37
CA LEU A 162 0.30 5.33 9.07
C LEU A 162 1.57 5.93 9.68
N GLU A 163 2.00 5.41 10.82
CA GLU A 163 3.22 5.83 11.50
C GLU A 163 4.12 4.63 11.74
N ARG A 164 5.40 4.80 11.44
CA ARG A 164 6.39 3.72 11.46
C ARG A 164 7.61 4.15 12.25
N ASN A 165 8.36 3.17 12.73
CA ASN A 165 9.70 3.35 13.27
C ASN A 165 10.50 2.08 13.01
N GLU A 166 11.83 2.16 13.13
CA GLU A 166 12.72 1.03 12.86
C GLU A 166 12.34 -0.24 13.63
N ALA A 167 12.07 -0.11 14.93
CA ALA A 167 11.76 -1.24 15.80
C ALA A 167 10.47 -1.97 15.37
N GLY A 168 9.42 -1.21 15.05
CA GLY A 168 8.16 -1.76 14.53
C GLY A 168 8.35 -2.45 13.19
N ILE A 169 9.08 -1.82 12.25
CA ILE A 169 9.35 -2.40 10.94
C ILE A 169 10.14 -3.73 11.07
N GLN A 170 11.14 -3.78 11.96
CA GLN A 170 11.90 -5.00 12.25
C GLN A 170 11.02 -6.10 12.87
N ALA A 171 10.12 -5.74 13.79
CA ALA A 171 9.15 -6.68 14.34
C ALA A 171 8.22 -7.26 13.26
N ALA A 172 7.71 -6.40 12.36
CA ALA A 172 6.91 -6.84 11.23
C ALA A 172 7.67 -7.81 10.31
N LEU A 173 8.93 -7.50 9.97
CA LEU A 173 9.78 -8.39 9.15
C LEU A 173 9.95 -9.77 9.81
N ALA A 174 10.14 -9.82 11.13
CA ALA A 174 10.23 -11.08 11.86
C ALA A 174 8.92 -11.88 11.78
N THR A 175 7.77 -11.23 11.98
CA THR A 175 6.45 -11.88 11.83
C THR A 175 6.20 -12.37 10.42
N ILE A 176 6.47 -11.54 9.39
CA ILE A 176 6.32 -11.90 7.98
C ILE A 176 7.15 -13.15 7.66
N THR A 177 8.41 -13.19 8.12
CA THR A 177 9.30 -14.34 7.92
C THR A 177 8.79 -15.60 8.61
N ALA A 178 8.21 -15.47 9.82
CA ALA A 178 7.62 -16.61 10.52
C ALA A 178 6.39 -17.15 9.77
N VAL A 179 5.52 -16.27 9.28
CA VAL A 179 4.33 -16.63 8.47
C VAL A 179 4.75 -17.31 7.16
N GLU A 180 5.75 -16.78 6.47
CA GLU A 180 6.28 -17.35 5.23
C GLU A 180 6.82 -18.77 5.45
N ARG A 181 7.57 -19.00 6.53
CA ARG A 181 8.05 -20.35 6.88
C ARG A 181 6.91 -21.31 7.19
N ALA A 182 5.89 -20.83 7.89
CA ALA A 182 4.70 -21.62 8.21
C ALA A 182 3.81 -21.90 6.99
N ALA A 183 3.96 -21.12 5.91
CA ALA A 183 3.19 -21.29 4.67
C ALA A 183 3.47 -22.63 3.97
N ASN A 184 4.61 -23.26 4.25
CA ASN A 184 4.99 -24.57 3.70
C ASN A 184 4.81 -24.67 2.18
N GLY A 185 5.13 -23.60 1.45
CA GLY A 185 5.04 -23.56 -0.01
C GLY A 185 3.66 -23.19 -0.58
N GLU A 186 2.66 -22.86 0.23
CA GLU A 186 1.35 -22.43 -0.26
C GLU A 186 1.47 -21.13 -1.09
N PRO A 187 1.18 -21.16 -2.40
CA PRO A 187 1.49 -20.04 -3.30
C PRO A 187 0.82 -18.71 -2.94
N SER A 188 -0.42 -18.73 -2.45
CA SER A 188 -1.13 -17.50 -2.12
C SER A 188 -0.49 -16.76 -0.95
N LEU A 189 -0.07 -17.50 0.07
CA LEU A 189 0.59 -16.97 1.25
C LEU A 189 2.03 -16.56 0.95
N LEU A 190 2.71 -17.25 0.03
CA LEU A 190 4.01 -16.80 -0.49
C LEU A 190 3.89 -15.45 -1.20
N ASN A 191 2.86 -15.25 -2.03
CA ASN A 191 2.62 -13.95 -2.68
C ASN A 191 2.34 -12.85 -1.65
N MET A 192 1.49 -13.12 -0.66
CA MET A 192 1.18 -12.15 0.40
C MET A 192 2.40 -11.78 1.23
N THR A 193 3.20 -12.78 1.63
CA THR A 193 4.40 -12.54 2.45
C THR A 193 5.51 -11.87 1.64
N ALA A 194 5.66 -12.18 0.34
CA ALA A 194 6.58 -11.46 -0.54
C ALA A 194 6.20 -9.98 -0.67
N ALA A 195 4.92 -9.66 -0.93
CA ALA A 195 4.44 -8.29 -0.99
C ALA A 195 4.64 -7.55 0.35
N ALA A 196 4.23 -8.17 1.47
CA ALA A 196 4.41 -7.61 2.80
C ALA A 196 5.89 -7.34 3.12
N LYS A 197 6.77 -8.28 2.77
CA LYS A 197 8.22 -8.16 2.99
C LYS A 197 8.84 -7.04 2.16
N LEU A 198 8.47 -6.90 0.89
CA LEU A 198 8.92 -5.80 0.03
C LEU A 198 8.50 -4.43 0.60
N VAL A 199 7.26 -4.31 1.09
CA VAL A 199 6.78 -3.09 1.76
C VAL A 199 7.60 -2.80 3.02
N ALA A 200 7.79 -3.80 3.87
CA ALA A 200 8.55 -3.66 5.12
C ALA A 200 10.02 -3.29 4.86
N ALA A 201 10.67 -3.98 3.92
CA ALA A 201 12.03 -3.73 3.48
C ALA A 201 12.21 -2.32 2.92
N ALA A 202 11.32 -1.90 2.01
CA ALA A 202 11.35 -0.56 1.45
C ALA A 202 11.16 0.52 2.53
N ALA A 203 10.26 0.27 3.49
CA ALA A 203 10.04 1.16 4.62
C ALA A 203 11.26 1.24 5.55
N LEU A 204 11.99 0.13 5.74
CA LEU A 204 13.19 0.10 6.58
C LEU A 204 14.36 0.87 5.95
N VAL A 205 14.55 0.71 4.64
CA VAL A 205 15.66 1.34 3.89
C VAL A 205 15.45 2.84 3.72
N ARG A 206 14.20 3.29 3.54
CA ARG A 206 13.89 4.72 3.48
C ARG A 206 14.03 5.36 4.87
N ARG A 207 14.98 6.29 5.00
CA ARG A 207 15.33 7.01 6.25
C ARG A 207 14.93 8.48 6.17
N GLU A 208 13.71 8.72 5.69
CA GLU A 208 13.05 10.03 5.62
C GLU A 208 11.55 9.83 5.77
N SER A 209 10.79 10.92 5.88
CA SER A 209 9.33 10.94 5.79
C SER A 209 8.88 11.75 4.59
N ARG A 210 8.02 11.17 3.74
CA ARG A 210 7.52 11.78 2.51
C ARG A 210 6.17 11.16 2.12
N GLY A 211 5.14 12.00 1.98
CA GLY A 211 3.79 11.57 1.59
C GLY A 211 3.23 10.50 2.53
N ALA A 212 2.73 9.39 1.96
CA ALA A 212 2.17 8.27 2.73
C ALA A 212 3.23 7.41 3.46
N HIS A 213 4.52 7.71 3.30
CA HIS A 213 5.59 7.12 4.10
C HIS A 213 6.00 8.08 5.22
N PHE A 214 5.61 7.76 6.46
CA PHE A 214 6.02 8.52 7.63
C PHE A 214 6.75 7.62 8.63
N ARG A 215 7.94 8.07 9.04
CA ARG A 215 8.80 7.44 10.03
C ARG A 215 9.05 8.42 11.16
N GLY A 216 8.55 8.11 12.36
CA GLY A 216 8.73 8.98 13.53
C GLY A 216 10.20 9.14 13.93
N ASP A 217 11.04 8.14 13.64
CA ASP A 217 12.49 8.17 13.84
C ASP A 217 13.26 8.89 12.72
N TYR A 218 12.60 9.20 11.60
CA TYR A 218 13.14 10.02 10.51
C TYR A 218 12.04 10.98 9.99
N PRO A 219 11.63 11.99 10.79
CA PRO A 219 10.42 12.76 10.51
C PRO A 219 10.59 13.79 9.37
N GLN A 220 11.83 14.08 8.97
CA GLN A 220 12.14 15.06 7.95
C GLN A 220 12.11 14.45 6.55
N THR A 221 11.81 15.28 5.56
CA THR A 221 11.93 14.94 4.14
C THR A 221 13.34 15.27 3.66
N ASP A 222 14.00 14.34 2.99
CA ASP A 222 15.33 14.57 2.42
C ASP A 222 15.24 15.58 1.26
N ALA A 223 16.30 16.39 1.09
CA ALA A 223 16.37 17.39 0.03
C ALA A 223 16.30 16.76 -1.38
N VAL A 224 16.88 15.57 -1.55
CA VAL A 224 16.92 14.86 -2.83
C VAL A 224 15.95 13.69 -2.80
N PHE A 225 14.97 13.72 -3.69
CA PHE A 225 14.06 12.59 -3.85
C PHE A 225 14.74 11.44 -4.59
N THR A 226 14.72 10.26 -3.96
CA THR A 226 15.15 9.01 -4.59
C THR A 226 14.04 7.96 -4.46
N ARG A 227 13.72 7.26 -5.56
CA ARG A 227 12.80 6.11 -5.54
C ARG A 227 13.47 4.96 -4.80
N THR A 228 12.72 4.26 -3.95
CA THR A 228 13.21 3.00 -3.37
C THR A 228 12.92 1.89 -4.36
N ILE A 229 13.97 1.28 -4.90
CA ILE A 229 13.89 0.13 -5.80
C ILE A 229 14.63 -1.02 -5.12
N LEU A 230 13.99 -2.19 -5.08
CA LEU A 230 14.53 -3.39 -4.47
C LEU A 230 13.94 -4.64 -5.11
N THR A 231 14.72 -5.71 -5.08
CA THR A 231 14.33 -7.07 -5.43
C THR A 231 13.89 -7.83 -4.17
N LEU A 232 13.13 -8.91 -4.34
CA LEU A 232 12.78 -9.79 -3.23
C LEU A 232 14.03 -10.43 -2.59
N ALA A 233 15.07 -10.71 -3.39
CA ALA A 233 16.35 -11.21 -2.90
C ALA A 233 17.09 -10.20 -2.01
N GLU A 234 17.00 -8.90 -2.30
CA GLU A 234 17.51 -7.85 -1.41
C GLU A 234 16.67 -7.73 -0.15
N ALA A 235 15.34 -7.75 -0.27
CA ALA A 235 14.44 -7.70 0.88
C ALA A 235 14.72 -8.85 1.87
N ASN A 236 14.99 -10.06 1.36
CA ASN A 236 15.32 -11.23 2.17
C ASN A 236 16.64 -11.09 2.96
N ARG A 237 17.56 -10.22 2.54
CA ARG A 237 18.88 -10.04 3.21
C ARG A 237 18.85 -8.98 4.32
N LEU A 238 17.86 -8.09 4.34
CA LEU A 238 17.79 -6.98 5.30
C LEU A 238 17.63 -7.40 6.78
N PRO A 239 16.85 -8.45 7.14
CA PRO A 239 16.74 -8.89 8.53
C PRO A 239 18.08 -9.26 9.18
N ASP A 240 19.06 -9.68 8.39
CA ASP A 240 20.39 -10.08 8.87
C ASP A 240 21.39 -8.91 8.97
N ALA A 241 21.18 -7.84 8.19
CA ALA A 241 22.07 -6.67 8.19
C ALA A 241 21.95 -5.84 9.49
N GLY A 242 20.75 -5.71 10.05
CA GLY A 242 20.51 -5.01 11.32
C GLY A 242 21.14 -5.69 12.54
N LYS A 243 21.33 -7.02 12.49
CA LYS A 243 22.07 -7.76 13.52
C LYS A 243 23.58 -7.52 13.44
N ARG A 244 24.14 -7.43 12.23
CA ARG A 244 25.59 -7.19 12.04
C ARG A 244 26.00 -5.77 12.44
N ALA A 245 25.20 -4.76 12.11
CA ALA A 245 25.50 -3.37 12.50
C ALA A 245 25.50 -3.16 14.02
N ARG A 246 24.63 -3.88 14.77
CA ARG A 246 24.59 -3.81 16.25
C ARG A 246 25.74 -4.54 16.94
N MET A 247 26.41 -5.48 16.29
CA MET A 247 27.60 -6.15 16.84
C MET A 247 28.91 -5.38 16.59
N HIS A 248 28.90 -4.31 15.79
CA HIS A 248 30.11 -3.51 15.50
C HIS A 248 30.03 -2.07 16.03
N GLY A 249 28.95 -1.69 16.72
CA GLY A 249 28.77 -0.37 17.33
C GLY A 249 29.04 -0.33 18.85
N HIS A 250 29.65 -1.35 19.43
CA HIS A 250 30.11 -1.40 20.83
C HIS A 250 31.56 -1.88 20.88
N SER A 251 32.45 -1.13 20.25
CA SER A 251 33.89 -1.27 20.43
C SER A 251 34.50 0.12 20.56
#